data_AF-A0A9D2M951-F1
#
_entry.id   AF-A0A9D2M951-F1
#
_cell.length_a   1.000
_cell.length_b   1.000
_cell.length_c   1.000
_cell.angle_alpha   90.00
_cell.angle_beta   90.00
_cell.angle_gamma   90.00
#
_symmetry.space_group_name_H-M   'P 1'
#
loop_
_entity.id
_entity.type
_entity.pdbx_description
1 polymer ?
#
loop_
_entity_poly.entity_id
_entity_poly.type
_entity_poly.pdbx_seq_one_letter_code
_entity_poly.pdbx_strand_id
1 'polypeptide(L)' 'MIRVDKLRGVIAQKNMSQSDVAKAIGITPKTFYTKMKNGVFGSDEIDAMISLLEIKNPADIFFARG' A
#
# COMPACT_ATOMS: atom_id res chain seq x y z
N MET A 1 -9.88 6.96 -4.13
CA MET A 1 -9.61 5.50 -4.26
C MET A 1 -8.19 5.36 -4.78
N ILE A 2 -7.38 4.46 -4.21
CA ILE A 2 -5.94 4.37 -4.55
C ILE A 2 -5.69 3.49 -5.79
N ARG A 3 -4.54 3.69 -6.45
CA ARG A 3 -4.04 2.85 -7.55
C ARG A 3 -3.42 1.55 -7.04
N VAL A 4 -4.26 0.59 -6.69
CA VAL A 4 -3.85 -0.71 -6.12
C VAL A 4 -2.99 -1.53 -7.08
N ASP A 5 -3.14 -1.33 -8.39
CA ASP A 5 -2.29 -1.90 -9.43
C ASP A 5 -0.84 -1.42 -9.30
N LYS A 6 -0.65 -0.10 -9.14
CA LYS A 6 0.67 0.50 -8.94
C LYS A 6 1.28 0.11 -7.61
N LEU A 7 0.48 0.10 -6.55
CA LEU A 7 0.93 -0.34 -5.23
C LEU A 7 1.45 -1.79 -5.27
N ARG A 8 0.77 -2.70 -5.96
CA ARG A 8 1.27 -4.09 -6.15
C ARG A 8 2.60 -4.13 -6.89
N GLY A 9 2.77 -3.30 -7.92
CA GLY A 9 4.03 -3.19 -8.66
C GLY A 9 5.19 -2.77 -7.76
N VAL A 10 4.98 -1.74 -6.92
CA VAL A 10 6.00 -1.28 -5.96
C VAL A 10 6.34 -2.36 -4.94
N ILE A 11 5.33 -3.04 -4.39
CA ILE A 11 5.52 -4.13 -3.42
C ILE A 11 6.40 -5.24 -4.02
N ALA A 12 6.11 -5.63 -5.27
CA ALA A 12 6.89 -6.63 -5.98
C ALA A 12 8.33 -6.17 -6.26
N GLN A 13 8.55 -4.88 -6.62
CA GLN A 13 9.90 -4.32 -6.81
C GLN A 13 10.75 -4.35 -5.53
N LYS A 14 10.12 -4.37 -4.36
CA LYS A 14 10.79 -4.53 -3.06
C LYS A 14 10.96 -5.99 -2.63
N ASN A 15 10.63 -6.97 -3.48
CA ASN A 15 10.63 -8.41 -3.17
C ASN A 15 9.78 -8.76 -1.94
N MET A 16 8.70 -8.00 -1.68
CA MET A 16 7.78 -8.24 -0.57
C MET A 16 6.48 -8.85 -1.10
N SER A 17 5.80 -9.64 -0.26
CA SER A 17 4.40 -9.97 -0.47
C SER A 17 3.47 -8.92 0.17
N GLN A 18 2.21 -8.89 -0.23
CA GLN A 18 1.20 -8.05 0.45
C GLN A 18 1.05 -8.42 1.93
N SER A 19 1.25 -9.69 2.29
CA SER A 19 1.24 -10.12 3.69
C SER A 19 2.45 -9.62 4.48
N ASP A 20 3.61 -9.46 3.84
CA ASP A 20 4.79 -8.91 4.52
C ASP A 20 4.59 -7.42 4.80
N VAL A 21 4.04 -6.68 3.83
CA VAL A 21 3.69 -5.27 4.01
C VAL A 21 2.65 -5.10 5.10
N ALA A 22 1.60 -5.93 5.11
CA ALA A 22 0.57 -5.89 6.15
C ALA A 22 1.19 -5.99 7.56
N LYS A 23 2.05 -6.99 7.76
CA LYS A 23 2.75 -7.20 9.04
C LYS A 23 3.66 -6.02 9.38
N ALA A 24 4.40 -5.50 8.39
CA ALA A 24 5.33 -4.40 8.59
C ALA A 24 4.65 -3.07 8.95
N ILE A 25 3.42 -2.83 8.46
CA ILE A 25 2.62 -1.64 8.82
C ILE A 25 1.66 -1.89 10.01
N GLY A 26 1.77 -3.04 10.68
CA GLY A 26 1.03 -3.32 11.91
C GLY A 26 -0.42 -3.76 11.74
N ILE A 27 -0.83 -4.24 10.56
CA ILE A 27 -2.19 -4.76 10.33
C ILE A 27 -2.20 -6.23 9.90
N THR A 28 -3.34 -6.89 10.07
CA THR A 28 -3.46 -8.29 9.63
C THR A 28 -3.46 -8.38 8.10
N PRO A 29 -2.92 -9.46 7.50
CA PRO A 29 -3.00 -9.68 6.05
C PRO A 29 -4.45 -9.65 5.54
N LYS A 30 -5.41 -10.18 6.31
CA LYS A 30 -6.84 -10.14 5.96
C LYS A 30 -7.35 -8.71 5.81
N THR A 31 -7.03 -7.83 6.77
CA THR A 31 -7.37 -6.41 6.72
C THR A 31 -6.74 -5.74 5.50
N PHE A 32 -5.46 -6.03 5.23
CA PHE A 32 -4.75 -5.49 4.07
C PHE A 32 -5.41 -5.91 2.75
N TYR A 33 -5.77 -7.19 2.58
CA TYR A 33 -6.46 -7.66 1.38
C TYR A 33 -7.82 -6.99 1.19
N THR A 34 -8.59 -6.80 2.27
CA THR A 34 -9.86 -6.06 2.21
C THR A 34 -9.65 -4.61 1.78
N LYS A 35 -8.62 -3.93 2.31
CA LYS A 35 -8.27 -2.57 1.92
C LYS A 35 -7.78 -2.47 0.47
N MET A 36 -7.03 -3.46 -0.01
CA MET A 36 -6.64 -3.58 -1.42
C MET A 36 -7.82 -3.81 -2.35
N LYS A 37 -8.85 -4.56 -1.92
CA LYS A 37 -10.08 -4.73 -2.69
C LYS A 37 -10.90 -3.43 -2.74
N ASN A 38 -10.98 -2.73 -1.61
CA ASN A 38 -11.78 -1.51 -1.48
C ASN A 38 -11.05 -0.27 -2.02
N GLY A 39 -9.72 -0.32 -2.15
CA GLY A 39 -8.88 0.81 -2.56
C GLY A 39 -8.85 1.94 -1.53
N VAL A 40 -8.96 1.61 -0.24
CA VAL A 40 -9.05 2.57 0.88
C VAL A 40 -8.05 2.21 1.97
N PHE A 41 -7.12 3.12 2.24
CA PHE A 41 -6.15 3.06 3.33
C PHE A 41 -6.23 4.37 4.14
N GLY A 42 -5.97 4.30 5.43
CA GLY A 42 -5.85 5.48 6.30
C GLY A 42 -4.53 6.21 6.06
N SER A 43 -4.44 7.46 6.52
CA SER A 43 -3.21 8.27 6.43
C SER A 43 -2.01 7.56 7.03
N ASP A 44 -2.15 7.03 8.24
CA ASP A 44 -1.04 6.42 8.98
C ASP A 44 -0.51 5.15 8.28
N GLU A 45 -1.42 4.37 7.68
CA GLU A 45 -1.07 3.20 6.87
C GLU A 45 -0.35 3.61 5.58
N ILE A 46 -0.79 4.70 4.94
CA ILE A 46 -0.17 5.25 3.74
C ILE A 46 1.24 5.74 4.06
N ASP A 47 1.41 6.53 5.12
CA ASP A 47 2.72 7.06 5.53
C ASP A 47 3.70 5.94 5.88
N ALA A 48 3.22 4.91 6.58
CA ALA A 48 4.01 3.71 6.86
C ALA A 48 4.42 2.97 5.57
N MET A 49 3.51 2.81 4.60
CA MET A 49 3.83 2.19 3.31
C MET A 49 4.80 3.03 2.47
N ILE A 50 4.67 4.36 2.47
CA ILE A 50 5.59 5.26 1.75
C ILE A 50 7.01 5.08 2.28
N SER A 51 7.15 5.05 3.60
CA SER A 51 8.44 4.87 4.28
C SER A 51 9.01 3.47 4.03
N LEU A 52 8.21 2.42 4.23
CA LEU A 52 8.60 1.02 4.08
C LEU A 52 9.02 0.67 2.64
N LEU A 53 8.25 1.15 1.66
CA LEU A 53 8.43 0.80 0.25
C LEU A 53 9.26 1.86 -0.50
N GLU A 54 9.74 2.89 0.19
CA GLU A 54 10.51 4.01 -0.37
C GLU A 54 9.84 4.64 -1.61
N ILE A 55 8.54 4.91 -1.51
CA ILE A 55 7.74 5.41 -2.62
C ILE A 55 8.10 6.86 -2.92
N LYS A 56 8.77 7.09 -4.05
CA LYS A 56 9.23 8.44 -4.47
C LYS A 56 8.11 9.38 -4.89
N ASN A 57 7.05 8.86 -5.51
CA ASN A 57 5.90 9.64 -5.96
C ASN A 57 4.61 9.07 -5.38
N PRO A 58 4.31 9.33 -4.10
CA PRO A 58 3.12 8.77 -3.44
C PRO A 58 1.81 9.27 -4.05
N ALA A 59 1.80 10.46 -4.66
CA ALA A 59 0.62 11.02 -5.29
C ALA A 59 0.10 10.17 -6.46
N ASP A 60 0.99 9.54 -7.21
CA ASP A 60 0.63 8.68 -8.33
C ASP A 60 -0.06 7.37 -7.88
N ILE A 61 0.08 7.01 -6.60
CA ILE A 61 -0.48 5.78 -6.01
C ILE A 61 -1.68 6.10 -5.11
N PHE A 62 -1.48 6.95 -4.11
CA PHE A 62 -2.43 7.15 -3.01
C PHE A 62 -3.34 8.37 -3.21
N PHE A 63 -2.90 9.37 -3.98
CA PHE A 63 -3.65 10.63 -4.20
C PHE A 63 -4.14 10.78 -5.64
N ALA A 64 -4.14 9.70 -6.42
CA ALA A 64 -4.72 9.69 -7.76
C ALA A 64 -6.19 10.09 -7.65
N ARG A 65 -6.53 11.29 -8.15
CA ARG A 65 -7.92 11.71 -8.27
C ARG A 65 -8.53 10.87 -9.39
N GLY A 66 -9.34 9.89 -8.98
CA GLY A 66 -10.35 9.26 -9.81
C GLY A 66 -11.68 9.93 -9.53
#